data_AF-A0A2E0E079-F1
#
_entry.id   AF-A0A2E0E079-F1
#
_cell.length_a   1.000
_cell.length_b   1.000
_cell.length_c   1.000
_cell.angle_alpha   90.00
_cell.angle_beta   90.00
_cell.angle_gamma   90.00
#
_symmetry.space_group_name_H-M   'P 1'
#
loop_
_entity.id
_entity.type
_entity.pdbx_description
1 polymer ?
#
loop_
_entity_poly.entity_id
_entity_poly.type
_entity_poly.pdbx_seq_one_letter_code
_entity_poly.pdbx_strand_id
1 'polypeptide(L)'
;MVATTVAVMGSTGSIGTQTLEIIKDHPNEFEVIALGAAKSVELLVEQAEKYEPQTVAISESSLEKELRQKLPPRIDVISGSEALADSSSTADVVINGVVGFAGLPITIAALKAGKRLGLANKESLIAAGPLIQKFRSIEGAELIPVDSEHCAIHQCLGLNTTQEDIKNIVLTASGGPFRGFSSERLRSVSIEDALSHPTWDMGPKITVDSSTLMNKGLEVIEAHELFGVPYENIKVVIHPQSIVHSMVTFADGATLAQMSNPDMRLCIAYALTYPDRINDPFGEIDWTQMIELNFAINKQILLINAESLSEIMEINRLAKLRNKKVRVGVRLNPNTDAKTLNQISTGKKENKFGVNKNTFNKIVNFCKSSKNVDLKCLSVHIGSQILDHEPYGKMLKAVSHILDKTNHQFEFIDLGGGMGIKYSDKNKKLNYKQYNTAINNFLK
;
A
#
# COMPACT_ATOMS: atom_id res chain seq x y z
N MET A 1 3.92 -35.95 -1.36
CA MET A 1 4.94 -35.38 -2.26
C MET A 1 6.24 -35.30 -1.47
N VAL A 2 7.39 -35.32 -2.14
CA VAL A 2 8.67 -35.04 -1.49
C VAL A 2 8.65 -33.54 -1.15
N ALA A 3 9.07 -33.17 0.06
CA ALA A 3 9.13 -31.77 0.48
C ALA A 3 10.19 -31.03 -0.36
N THR A 4 9.91 -29.78 -0.70
CA THR A 4 10.85 -28.90 -1.39
C THR A 4 11.94 -28.49 -0.41
N THR A 5 13.20 -28.75 -0.76
CA THR A 5 14.32 -28.37 0.12
C THR A 5 14.63 -26.88 -0.03
N VAL A 6 14.88 -26.20 1.09
CA VAL A 6 15.09 -24.76 1.16
C VAL A 6 16.42 -24.42 1.85
N ALA A 7 17.20 -23.56 1.20
CA ALA A 7 18.36 -22.90 1.79
C ALA A 7 18.04 -21.42 2.07
N VAL A 8 18.21 -20.96 3.31
CA VAL A 8 17.92 -19.58 3.72
C VAL A 8 19.22 -18.85 4.06
N MET A 9 19.72 -18.06 3.11
CA MET A 9 20.94 -17.26 3.28
C MET A 9 20.57 -15.85 3.75
N GLY A 10 21.13 -15.44 4.89
CA GLY A 10 20.63 -14.28 5.64
C GLY A 10 19.44 -14.63 6.54
N SER A 11 19.40 -15.86 7.06
CA SER A 11 18.36 -16.43 7.93
C SER A 11 18.03 -15.60 9.17
N THR A 12 19.00 -14.87 9.71
CA THR A 12 18.84 -14.03 10.91
C THR A 12 18.40 -12.59 10.59
N GLY A 13 18.21 -12.25 9.31
CA GLY A 13 17.66 -10.96 8.88
C GLY A 13 16.15 -11.02 8.65
N SER A 14 15.53 -9.86 8.40
CA SER A 14 14.06 -9.72 8.24
C SER A 14 13.43 -10.67 7.21
N ILE A 15 14.05 -10.84 6.03
CA ILE A 15 13.56 -11.79 5.01
C ILE A 15 13.74 -13.24 5.48
N GLY A 16 14.89 -13.56 6.06
CA GLY A 16 15.19 -14.90 6.53
C GLY A 16 14.26 -15.36 7.66
N THR A 17 14.01 -14.51 8.65
CA THR A 17 13.10 -14.84 9.76
C THR A 17 11.67 -15.04 9.27
N GLN A 18 11.18 -14.17 8.38
CA GLN A 18 9.85 -14.32 7.76
C GLN A 18 9.74 -15.57 6.88
N THR A 19 10.81 -15.94 6.17
CA THR A 19 10.87 -17.20 5.40
C THR A 19 10.69 -18.40 6.34
N LEU A 20 11.41 -18.41 7.46
CA LEU A 20 11.32 -19.48 8.44
C LEU A 20 9.96 -19.51 9.15
N GLU A 21 9.33 -18.36 9.38
CA GLU A 21 7.95 -18.27 9.88
C GLU A 21 6.96 -18.93 8.93
N ILE A 22 7.05 -18.67 7.62
CA ILE A 22 6.21 -19.34 6.61
C ILE A 22 6.47 -20.85 6.66
N ILE A 23 7.72 -21.29 6.55
CA ILE A 23 8.05 -22.73 6.51
C ILE A 23 7.58 -23.47 7.76
N LYS A 24 7.59 -22.82 8.93
CA LYS A 24 7.10 -23.40 10.19
C LYS A 24 5.66 -23.90 10.08
N ASP A 25 4.82 -23.20 9.34
CA ASP A 25 3.40 -23.53 9.19
C ASP A 25 3.15 -24.55 8.05
N HIS A 26 4.19 -24.88 7.28
CA HIS A 26 4.15 -25.81 6.14
C HIS A 26 5.23 -26.92 6.18
N PRO A 27 5.37 -27.66 7.29
CA PRO A 27 6.48 -28.62 7.48
C PRO A 27 6.41 -29.85 6.55
N ASN A 28 5.25 -30.11 5.92
CA ASN A 28 5.11 -31.21 4.95
C ASN A 28 5.43 -30.77 3.51
N GLU A 29 5.54 -29.46 3.27
CA GLU A 29 5.80 -28.89 1.94
C GLU A 29 7.25 -28.44 1.80
N PHE A 30 7.87 -27.99 2.90
CA PHE A 30 9.25 -27.48 2.90
C PHE A 30 10.13 -28.15 3.95
N GLU A 31 11.37 -28.41 3.58
CA GLU A 31 12.43 -28.86 4.47
C GLU A 31 13.59 -27.86 4.44
N VAL A 32 13.95 -27.28 5.58
CA VAL A 32 15.11 -26.37 5.65
C VAL A 32 16.38 -27.21 5.75
N ILE A 33 17.18 -27.24 4.68
CA ILE A 33 18.42 -28.04 4.68
C ILE A 33 19.67 -27.20 4.95
N ALA A 34 19.59 -25.87 4.76
CA ALA A 34 20.71 -24.97 5.03
C ALA A 34 20.26 -23.62 5.61
N LEU A 35 20.96 -23.17 6.65
CA LEU A 35 20.81 -21.83 7.24
C LEU A 35 22.12 -21.07 7.16
N GLY A 36 22.10 -19.84 6.65
CA GLY A 36 23.29 -19.00 6.56
C GLY A 36 23.12 -17.65 7.25
N ALA A 37 24.14 -17.18 7.97
CA ALA A 37 24.18 -15.83 8.52
C ALA A 37 25.61 -15.24 8.53
N ALA A 38 25.73 -13.92 8.65
CA ALA A 38 27.05 -13.29 8.70
C ALA A 38 27.75 -13.50 10.05
N LYS A 39 27.07 -13.15 11.16
CA LYS A 39 27.66 -13.10 12.50
C LYS A 39 26.73 -13.40 13.69
N SER A 40 25.42 -13.55 13.47
CA SER A 40 24.43 -13.65 14.54
C SER A 40 24.33 -15.08 15.09
N VAL A 41 25.33 -15.48 15.90
CA VAL A 41 25.47 -16.86 16.40
C VAL A 41 24.25 -17.32 17.20
N GLU A 42 23.79 -16.53 18.17
CA GLU A 42 22.70 -16.92 19.07
C GLU A 42 21.43 -17.26 18.30
N LEU A 43 20.96 -16.33 17.45
CA LEU A 43 19.75 -16.53 16.67
C LEU A 43 19.91 -17.65 15.64
N LEU A 44 21.11 -17.82 15.07
CA LEU A 44 21.38 -18.92 14.14
C LEU A 44 21.31 -20.29 14.84
N VAL A 45 21.78 -20.38 16.10
CA VAL A 45 21.65 -21.58 16.94
C VAL A 45 20.18 -21.87 17.24
N GLU A 46 19.41 -20.87 17.68
CA GLU A 46 17.98 -21.03 17.95
C GLU A 46 17.21 -21.53 16.71
N GLN A 47 17.54 -20.99 15.53
CA GLN A 47 16.97 -21.45 14.27
C GLN A 47 17.41 -22.88 13.93
N ALA A 48 18.69 -23.21 14.07
CA ALA A 48 19.21 -24.54 13.76
C ALA A 48 18.66 -25.63 14.69
N GLU A 49 18.45 -25.34 15.97
CA GLU A 49 17.78 -26.27 16.90
C GLU A 49 16.34 -26.54 16.52
N LYS A 50 15.64 -25.54 15.96
CA LYS A 50 14.23 -25.64 15.60
C LYS A 50 14.00 -26.34 14.27
N TYR A 51 14.81 -26.05 13.27
CA TYR A 51 14.63 -26.55 11.89
C TYR A 51 15.55 -27.72 11.55
N GLU A 52 16.52 -28.03 12.40
CA GLU A 52 17.47 -29.15 12.25
C GLU A 52 18.10 -29.27 10.84
N PRO A 53 18.65 -28.19 10.26
CA PRO A 53 19.22 -28.24 8.92
C PRO A 53 20.44 -29.16 8.86
N GLN A 54 20.75 -29.64 7.66
CA GLN A 54 21.97 -30.42 7.41
C GLN A 54 23.22 -29.54 7.55
N THR A 55 23.13 -28.29 7.09
CA THR A 55 24.27 -27.35 7.08
C THR A 55 23.91 -26.01 7.71
N VAL A 56 24.83 -25.47 8.53
CA VAL A 56 24.79 -24.11 9.02
C VAL A 56 26.05 -23.36 8.59
N ALA A 57 25.87 -22.27 7.86
CA ALA A 57 26.95 -21.46 7.30
C ALA A 57 27.11 -20.13 8.04
N ILE A 58 28.34 -19.77 8.39
CA ILE A 58 28.67 -18.48 9.00
C ILE A 58 29.78 -17.75 8.24
N SER A 59 29.54 -16.53 7.78
CA SER A 59 30.55 -15.80 6.99
C SER A 59 31.81 -15.47 7.80
N GLU A 60 31.64 -15.14 9.08
CA GLU A 60 32.74 -14.77 9.97
C GLU A 60 33.43 -16.00 10.56
N SER A 61 34.57 -16.39 9.97
CA SER A 61 35.33 -17.58 10.37
C SER A 61 35.76 -17.58 11.84
N SER A 62 35.97 -16.41 12.44
CA SER A 62 36.33 -16.34 13.87
C SER A 62 35.24 -16.87 14.81
N LEU A 63 33.98 -16.94 14.34
CA LEU A 63 32.82 -17.43 15.10
C LEU A 63 32.55 -18.93 14.91
N GLU A 64 33.26 -19.62 14.00
CA GLU A 64 33.01 -21.03 13.70
C GLU A 64 33.11 -21.92 14.94
N LYS A 65 34.16 -21.73 15.74
CA LYS A 65 34.39 -22.55 16.94
C LYS A 65 33.27 -22.39 17.95
N GLU A 66 32.79 -21.17 18.15
CA GLU A 66 31.68 -20.88 19.05
C GLU A 66 30.39 -21.52 18.55
N LEU A 67 30.09 -21.37 17.25
CA LEU A 67 28.91 -21.93 16.62
C LEU A 67 28.90 -23.47 16.71
N ARG A 68 30.01 -24.14 16.41
CA ARG A 68 30.16 -25.60 16.54
C ARG A 68 29.96 -26.10 17.97
N GLN A 69 30.34 -25.32 18.98
CA GLN A 69 30.17 -25.71 20.38
C GLN A 69 28.70 -25.64 20.83
N LYS A 70 27.91 -24.74 20.22
CA LYS A 70 26.50 -24.54 20.55
C LYS A 70 25.56 -25.46 19.73
N LEU A 71 26.00 -25.95 18.57
CA LEU A 71 25.18 -26.78 17.70
C LEU A 71 25.36 -28.29 17.94
N PRO A 72 24.31 -29.11 17.67
CA PRO A 72 24.44 -30.57 17.67
C PRO A 72 25.51 -31.07 16.68
N PRO A 73 26.30 -32.11 17.00
CA PRO A 73 27.36 -32.63 16.12
C PRO A 73 26.89 -33.17 14.75
N ARG A 74 25.57 -33.39 14.59
CA ARG A 74 24.96 -33.84 13.33
C ARG A 74 24.84 -32.73 12.29
N ILE A 75 24.87 -31.48 12.72
CA ILE A 75 24.78 -30.31 11.83
C ILE A 75 26.19 -29.98 11.35
N ASP A 76 26.39 -29.99 10.04
CA ASP A 76 27.66 -29.55 9.48
C ASP A 76 27.77 -28.03 9.56
N VAL A 77 28.84 -27.55 10.15
CA VAL A 77 29.12 -26.11 10.25
C VAL A 77 30.18 -25.77 9.23
N ILE A 78 29.90 -24.78 8.39
CA ILE A 78 30.89 -24.27 7.44
C ILE A 78 31.10 -22.77 7.69
N SER A 79 32.32 -22.29 7.50
CA SER A 79 32.66 -20.90 7.76
C SER A 79 33.53 -20.27 6.68
N GLY A 80 33.51 -18.94 6.62
CA GLY A 80 34.31 -18.15 5.70
C GLY A 80 33.49 -17.45 4.62
N SER A 81 34.19 -16.69 3.77
CA SER A 81 33.57 -15.80 2.80
C SER A 81 32.68 -16.51 1.78
N GLU A 82 33.01 -17.75 1.43
CA GLU A 82 32.27 -18.57 0.45
C GLU A 82 31.21 -19.47 1.09
N ALA A 83 31.18 -19.58 2.42
CA ALA A 83 30.34 -20.55 3.12
C ALA A 83 28.85 -20.46 2.74
N LEU A 84 28.30 -19.25 2.70
CA LEU A 84 26.89 -19.06 2.33
C LEU A 84 26.63 -19.43 0.86
N ALA A 85 27.58 -19.18 -0.04
CA ALA A 85 27.45 -19.52 -1.45
C ALA A 85 27.51 -21.04 -1.65
N ASP A 86 28.47 -21.72 -1.01
CA ASP A 86 28.62 -23.18 -1.09
C ASP A 86 27.36 -23.89 -0.58
N SER A 87 26.81 -23.45 0.56
CA SER A 87 25.56 -23.98 1.14
C SER A 87 24.32 -23.72 0.29
N SER A 88 24.32 -22.69 -0.57
CA SER A 88 23.13 -22.35 -1.35
C SER A 88 22.84 -23.36 -2.47
N SER A 89 23.88 -24.01 -2.99
CA SER A 89 23.76 -24.87 -4.17
C SER A 89 23.06 -26.21 -3.93
N THR A 90 22.82 -26.58 -2.67
CA THR A 90 22.35 -27.92 -2.27
C THR A 90 20.83 -28.06 -2.24
N ALA A 91 20.10 -26.95 -2.12
CA ALA A 91 18.64 -26.92 -2.01
C ALA A 91 17.95 -26.78 -3.37
N ASP A 92 16.66 -27.09 -3.43
CA ASP A 92 15.80 -26.85 -4.59
C ASP A 92 15.49 -25.35 -4.73
N VAL A 93 15.23 -24.70 -3.60
CA VAL A 93 14.94 -23.26 -3.50
C VAL A 93 15.94 -22.58 -2.56
N VAL A 94 16.50 -21.47 -3.02
CA VAL A 94 17.40 -20.61 -2.25
C VAL A 94 16.74 -19.27 -2.01
N ILE A 95 16.61 -18.86 -0.76
CA ILE A 95 16.24 -17.49 -0.41
C ILE A 95 17.51 -16.69 -0.09
N ASN A 96 17.80 -15.67 -0.91
CA ASN A 96 18.90 -14.75 -0.68
C ASN A 96 18.41 -13.45 -0.04
N GLY A 97 18.42 -13.44 1.30
CA GLY A 97 18.11 -12.30 2.16
C GLY A 97 19.33 -11.53 2.67
N VAL A 98 20.53 -11.80 2.13
CA VAL A 98 21.75 -11.08 2.49
C VAL A 98 21.68 -9.64 1.96
N VAL A 99 22.21 -8.67 2.70
CA VAL A 99 22.18 -7.24 2.31
C VAL A 99 23.46 -6.88 1.54
N GLY A 100 23.30 -6.08 0.47
CA GLY A 100 24.43 -5.51 -0.26
C GLY A 100 25.18 -6.51 -1.14
N PHE A 101 26.38 -6.12 -1.60
CA PHE A 101 27.16 -6.90 -2.55
C PHE A 101 27.57 -8.30 -2.06
N ALA A 102 27.57 -8.52 -0.74
CA ALA A 102 27.83 -9.82 -0.14
C ALA A 102 26.83 -10.91 -0.58
N GLY A 103 25.66 -10.54 -1.10
CA GLY A 103 24.69 -11.47 -1.66
C GLY A 103 25.05 -12.04 -3.04
N LEU A 104 25.97 -11.43 -3.78
CA LEU A 104 26.26 -11.80 -5.17
C LEU A 104 26.80 -13.24 -5.33
N PRO A 105 27.75 -13.73 -4.51
CA PRO A 105 28.24 -15.11 -4.62
C PRO A 105 27.12 -16.15 -4.45
N ILE A 106 26.17 -15.90 -3.55
CA ILE A 106 24.99 -16.77 -3.32
C ILE A 106 24.10 -16.80 -4.56
N THR A 107 23.80 -15.63 -5.13
CA THR A 107 23.02 -15.50 -6.36
C THR A 107 23.65 -16.28 -7.51
N ILE A 108 24.97 -16.15 -7.67
CA ILE A 108 25.72 -16.86 -8.72
C ILE A 108 25.71 -18.38 -8.46
N ALA A 109 25.96 -18.82 -7.23
CA ALA A 109 26.03 -20.23 -6.88
C ALA A 109 24.68 -20.94 -7.10
N ALA A 110 23.58 -20.34 -6.63
CA ALA A 110 22.23 -20.89 -6.81
C ALA A 110 21.87 -21.04 -8.31
N LEU A 111 22.04 -19.98 -9.10
CA LEU A 111 21.67 -20.01 -10.52
C LEU A 111 22.59 -20.92 -11.35
N LYS A 112 23.90 -20.95 -11.05
CA LYS A 112 24.83 -21.89 -11.72
C LYS A 112 24.50 -23.35 -11.44
N ALA A 113 23.94 -23.64 -10.26
CA ALA A 113 23.51 -24.98 -9.87
C ALA A 113 22.13 -25.35 -10.43
N GLY A 114 21.51 -24.49 -11.25
CA GLY A 114 20.18 -24.75 -11.82
C GLY A 114 19.08 -24.75 -10.76
N LYS A 115 19.22 -23.93 -9.71
CA LYS A 115 18.26 -23.84 -8.60
C LYS A 115 17.34 -22.65 -8.75
N ARG A 116 16.17 -22.73 -8.10
CA ARG A 116 15.32 -21.56 -7.92
C ARG A 116 15.92 -20.63 -6.89
N LEU A 117 16.03 -19.36 -7.24
CA LEU A 117 16.49 -18.29 -6.38
C LEU A 117 15.34 -17.31 -6.12
N GLY A 118 14.87 -17.28 -4.87
CA GLY A 118 14.10 -16.16 -4.33
C GLY A 118 15.06 -15.02 -3.99
N LEU A 119 15.11 -14.00 -4.85
CA LEU A 119 16.06 -12.89 -4.73
C LEU A 119 15.42 -11.69 -3.99
N ALA A 120 15.82 -11.46 -2.74
CA ALA A 120 15.54 -10.21 -2.04
C ALA A 120 16.73 -9.23 -2.10
N ASN A 121 17.92 -9.73 -2.41
CA ASN A 121 19.14 -8.94 -2.56
C ASN A 121 19.21 -8.25 -3.93
N LYS A 122 18.56 -7.08 -4.06
CA LYS A 122 18.61 -6.27 -5.31
C LYS A 122 20.01 -5.88 -5.74
N GLU A 123 20.93 -5.68 -4.80
CA GLU A 123 22.30 -5.24 -5.09
C GLU A 123 23.08 -6.23 -5.97
N SER A 124 22.74 -7.53 -5.94
CA SER A 124 23.29 -8.52 -6.88
C SER A 124 23.04 -8.14 -8.33
N LEU A 125 21.80 -7.77 -8.67
CA LEU A 125 21.41 -7.41 -10.04
C LEU A 125 22.00 -6.06 -10.45
N ILE A 126 22.04 -5.11 -9.53
CA ILE A 126 22.57 -3.78 -9.81
C ILE A 126 24.07 -3.84 -10.10
N ALA A 127 24.81 -4.68 -9.37
CA ALA A 127 26.26 -4.79 -9.55
C ALA A 127 26.66 -5.73 -10.70
N ALA A 128 25.84 -6.74 -11.01
CA ALA A 128 26.25 -7.82 -11.90
C ALA A 128 25.13 -8.34 -12.83
N GLY A 129 24.14 -7.52 -13.15
CA GLY A 129 22.99 -7.88 -14.01
C GLY A 129 23.37 -8.62 -15.30
N PRO A 130 24.25 -8.08 -16.16
CA PRO A 130 24.68 -8.75 -17.39
C PRO A 130 25.39 -10.11 -17.18
N LEU A 131 26.00 -10.32 -16.00
CA LEU A 131 26.57 -11.60 -15.62
C LEU A 131 25.48 -12.58 -15.19
N ILE A 132 24.55 -12.13 -14.34
CA ILE A 132 23.43 -12.94 -13.83
C ILE A 132 22.51 -13.39 -14.98
N GLN A 133 22.26 -12.53 -15.96
CA GLN A 133 21.47 -12.84 -17.15
C GLN A 133 21.97 -14.09 -17.89
N LYS A 134 23.28 -14.35 -17.91
CA LYS A 134 23.87 -15.52 -18.58
C LYS A 134 23.43 -16.84 -17.90
N PHE A 135 23.25 -16.82 -16.59
CA PHE A 135 22.87 -18.02 -15.83
C PHE A 135 21.39 -18.37 -15.97
N ARG A 136 20.53 -17.42 -16.39
CA ARG A 136 19.09 -17.67 -16.62
C ARG A 136 18.81 -18.66 -17.76
N SER A 137 19.82 -18.95 -18.59
CA SER A 137 19.74 -19.95 -19.65
C SER A 137 20.03 -21.38 -19.18
N ILE A 138 20.52 -21.54 -17.95
CA ILE A 138 20.78 -22.85 -17.34
C ILE A 138 19.45 -23.50 -16.98
N GLU A 139 19.28 -24.77 -17.33
CA GLU A 139 18.09 -25.54 -17.01
C GLU A 139 17.85 -25.57 -15.49
N GLY A 140 16.61 -25.28 -15.07
CA GLY A 140 16.22 -25.18 -13.65
C GLY A 140 16.60 -23.88 -12.94
N ALA A 141 17.44 -23.02 -13.53
CA ALA A 141 17.84 -21.75 -12.93
C ALA A 141 16.71 -20.71 -13.02
N GLU A 142 15.84 -20.70 -12.01
CA GLU A 142 14.72 -19.76 -11.91
C GLU A 142 15.11 -18.57 -11.02
N LEU A 143 14.91 -17.35 -11.51
CA LEU A 143 15.11 -16.14 -10.72
C LEU A 143 13.76 -15.51 -10.39
N ILE A 144 13.31 -15.68 -9.14
CA ILE A 144 12.01 -15.18 -8.67
C ILE A 144 12.24 -13.97 -7.76
N PRO A 145 11.75 -12.78 -8.11
CA PRO A 145 11.95 -11.59 -7.30
C PRO A 145 11.15 -11.66 -6.00
N VAL A 146 11.81 -11.35 -4.89
CA VAL A 146 11.17 -11.20 -3.56
C VAL A 146 10.91 -9.74 -3.23
N ASP A 147 11.61 -8.79 -3.86
CA ASP A 147 11.29 -7.37 -3.73
C ASP A 147 9.84 -7.10 -4.16
N SER A 148 9.13 -6.26 -3.41
CA SER A 148 7.65 -6.22 -3.44
C SER A 148 7.12 -5.76 -4.79
N GLU A 149 7.77 -4.76 -5.37
CA GLU A 149 7.47 -4.17 -6.67
C GLU A 149 7.74 -5.17 -7.81
N HIS A 150 8.87 -5.85 -7.77
CA HIS A 150 9.27 -6.79 -8.82
C HIS A 150 8.52 -8.11 -8.72
N CYS A 151 8.19 -8.56 -7.51
CA CYS A 151 7.24 -9.65 -7.27
C CYS A 151 5.87 -9.31 -7.87
N ALA A 152 5.38 -8.09 -7.66
CA ALA A 152 4.14 -7.61 -8.25
C ALA A 152 4.19 -7.59 -9.79
N ILE A 153 5.29 -7.09 -10.37
CA ILE A 153 5.49 -7.14 -11.83
C ILE A 153 5.51 -8.58 -12.32
N HIS A 154 6.29 -9.46 -11.69
CA HIS A 154 6.40 -10.87 -12.07
C HIS A 154 5.05 -11.59 -12.04
N GLN A 155 4.23 -11.33 -11.01
CA GLN A 155 2.87 -11.86 -10.92
C GLN A 155 1.93 -11.31 -12.01
N CYS A 156 2.12 -10.06 -12.44
CA CYS A 156 1.35 -9.47 -13.54
C CYS A 156 1.73 -10.07 -14.89
N LEU A 157 3.02 -10.39 -15.11
CA LEU A 157 3.49 -11.01 -16.35
C LEU A 157 3.00 -12.46 -16.47
N GLY A 158 3.02 -13.23 -15.39
CA GLY A 158 2.66 -14.66 -15.46
C GLY A 158 3.61 -15.47 -16.36
N LEU A 159 3.24 -16.71 -16.69
CA LEU A 159 4.16 -17.68 -17.31
C LEU A 159 4.42 -17.48 -18.81
N ASN A 160 3.50 -16.85 -19.54
CA ASN A 160 3.50 -16.85 -21.01
C ASN A 160 3.75 -15.45 -21.62
N THR A 161 4.08 -14.45 -20.80
CA THR A 161 4.32 -13.10 -21.30
C THR A 161 5.72 -12.97 -21.87
N THR A 162 5.80 -12.41 -23.06
CA THR A 162 7.07 -12.06 -23.71
C THR A 162 7.40 -10.59 -23.51
N GLN A 163 8.64 -10.20 -23.77
CA GLN A 163 9.06 -8.81 -23.67
C GLN A 163 8.31 -7.89 -24.65
N GLU A 164 7.89 -8.41 -25.81
CA GLU A 164 7.15 -7.65 -26.83
C GLU A 164 5.73 -7.29 -26.38
N ASP A 165 5.16 -8.07 -25.46
CA ASP A 165 3.84 -7.81 -24.88
C ASP A 165 3.87 -6.63 -23.90
N ILE A 166 5.04 -6.29 -23.36
CA ILE A 166 5.20 -5.25 -22.34
C ILE A 166 5.38 -3.88 -23.01
N LYS A 167 4.43 -2.98 -22.78
CA LYS A 167 4.55 -1.57 -23.21
C LYS A 167 5.28 -0.71 -22.18
N ASN A 168 4.88 -0.79 -20.91
CA ASN A 168 5.54 -0.10 -19.80
C ASN A 168 5.46 -0.91 -18.52
N ILE A 169 6.49 -0.81 -17.69
CA ILE A 169 6.40 -1.12 -16.26
C ILE A 169 6.04 0.17 -15.52
N VAL A 170 5.09 0.10 -14.60
CA VAL A 170 4.81 1.20 -13.66
C VAL A 170 5.27 0.79 -12.27
N LEU A 171 6.41 1.32 -11.87
CA LEU A 171 7.07 1.05 -10.61
C LEU A 171 6.57 2.01 -9.54
N THR A 172 5.78 1.53 -8.59
CA THR A 172 5.21 2.38 -7.55
C THR A 172 6.19 2.65 -6.42
N ALA A 173 6.10 3.78 -5.73
CA ALA A 173 6.90 4.12 -4.55
C ALA A 173 6.03 4.73 -3.44
N SER A 174 6.31 4.45 -2.17
CA SER A 174 5.61 5.11 -1.05
C SER A 174 5.85 6.64 -1.01
N GLY A 175 7.01 7.06 -1.51
CA GLY A 175 7.53 8.42 -1.45
C GLY A 175 8.34 8.73 -0.18
N GLY A 176 8.45 7.78 0.75
CA GLY A 176 9.22 7.93 1.99
C GLY A 176 8.64 8.95 3.00
N PRO A 177 9.26 9.09 4.19
CA PRO A 177 8.84 10.02 5.24
C PRO A 177 8.92 11.49 4.83
N PHE A 178 9.79 11.83 3.87
CA PHE A 178 10.01 13.22 3.45
C PHE A 178 9.04 13.70 2.35
N ARG A 179 8.10 12.86 1.94
CA ARG A 179 7.09 13.23 0.95
C ARG A 179 6.31 14.48 1.39
N GLY A 180 6.37 15.52 0.57
CA GLY A 180 5.70 16.80 0.83
C GLY A 180 6.51 17.79 1.69
N PHE A 181 7.76 17.48 2.05
CA PHE A 181 8.65 18.45 2.70
C PHE A 181 9.11 19.50 1.69
N SER A 182 9.29 20.74 2.17
CA SER A 182 9.91 21.80 1.38
C SER A 182 11.43 21.58 1.26
N SER A 183 12.04 22.16 0.22
CA SER A 183 13.49 22.12 0.04
C SER A 183 14.27 22.70 1.22
N GLU A 184 13.70 23.66 1.94
CA GLU A 184 14.28 24.21 3.17
C GLU A 184 14.24 23.18 4.31
N ARG A 185 13.08 22.54 4.53
CA ARG A 185 12.92 21.51 5.56
C ARG A 185 13.82 20.30 5.31
N LEU A 186 14.04 19.93 4.04
CA LEU A 186 14.96 18.83 3.69
C LEU A 186 16.41 19.08 4.10
N ARG A 187 16.85 20.34 4.28
CA ARG A 187 18.23 20.66 4.68
C ARG A 187 18.52 20.32 6.15
N SER A 188 17.49 20.15 6.97
CA SER A 188 17.61 19.94 8.41
C SER A 188 17.11 18.57 8.87
N VAL A 189 16.84 17.63 7.96
CA VAL A 189 16.36 16.30 8.33
C VAL A 189 17.46 15.50 9.04
N SER A 190 17.06 14.73 10.04
CA SER A 190 17.94 13.87 10.83
C SER A 190 17.84 12.40 10.39
N ILE A 191 18.72 11.55 10.94
CA ILE A 191 18.63 10.09 10.79
C ILE A 191 17.33 9.56 11.39
N GLU A 192 16.88 10.10 12.53
CA GLU A 192 15.63 9.70 13.18
C GLU A 192 14.41 10.00 12.30
N ASP A 193 14.41 11.15 11.61
CA ASP A 193 13.36 11.48 10.64
C ASP A 193 13.33 10.49 9.47
N ALA A 194 14.50 10.07 8.98
CA ALA A 194 14.61 9.08 7.91
C ALA A 194 14.12 7.69 8.35
N LEU A 195 14.44 7.28 9.58
CA LEU A 195 14.06 5.96 10.12
C LEU A 195 12.55 5.85 10.45
N SER A 196 11.81 6.96 10.48
CA SER A 196 10.38 7.00 10.79
C SER A 196 9.49 6.72 9.57
N HIS A 197 9.63 5.53 8.96
CA HIS A 197 8.95 5.19 7.71
C HIS A 197 7.42 5.02 7.89
N PRO A 198 6.57 5.60 7.00
CA PRO A 198 5.12 5.66 7.22
C PRO A 198 4.35 4.36 6.95
N THR A 199 4.97 3.37 6.29
CA THR A 199 4.25 2.21 5.72
C THR A 199 4.90 0.87 5.97
N TRP A 200 6.22 0.82 6.14
CA TRP A 200 7.00 -0.41 6.13
C TRP A 200 7.92 -0.40 7.33
N ASP A 201 8.03 -1.51 8.03
CA ASP A 201 9.03 -1.76 9.06
C ASP A 201 10.20 -2.52 8.42
N MET A 202 11.37 -1.88 8.33
CA MET A 202 12.49 -2.36 7.52
C MET A 202 13.83 -2.03 8.19
N GLY A 203 14.89 -2.69 7.72
CA GLY A 203 16.25 -2.41 8.16
C GLY A 203 16.71 -0.97 7.87
N PRO A 204 17.68 -0.43 8.62
CA PRO A 204 18.03 0.99 8.58
C PRO A 204 18.54 1.47 7.21
N LYS A 205 19.30 0.64 6.49
CA LYS A 205 19.84 1.00 5.15
C LYS A 205 18.72 1.24 4.14
N ILE A 206 17.81 0.28 3.99
CA ILE A 206 16.68 0.39 3.04
C ILE A 206 15.71 1.51 3.45
N THR A 207 15.54 1.75 4.75
CA THR A 207 14.72 2.85 5.25
C THR A 207 15.28 4.23 4.89
N VAL A 208 16.60 4.42 4.97
CA VAL A 208 17.27 5.65 4.51
C VAL A 208 17.21 5.77 2.98
N ASP A 209 17.41 4.68 2.25
CA ASP A 209 17.32 4.68 0.78
C ASP A 209 15.89 5.01 0.32
N SER A 210 14.86 4.54 1.01
CA SER A 210 13.46 4.89 0.75
C SER A 210 13.20 6.37 1.00
N SER A 211 13.77 6.92 2.08
CA SER A 211 13.65 8.34 2.44
C SER A 211 14.28 9.28 1.42
N THR A 212 15.33 8.84 0.73
CA THR A 212 16.02 9.60 -0.32
C THR A 212 15.52 9.28 -1.73
N LEU A 213 14.59 8.34 -1.87
CA LEU A 213 14.18 7.69 -3.12
C LEU A 213 15.30 6.97 -3.87
N MET A 214 16.50 6.84 -3.29
CA MET A 214 17.58 6.04 -3.86
C MET A 214 17.14 4.59 -4.02
N ASN A 215 16.35 4.07 -3.07
CA ASN A 215 15.78 2.72 -3.15
C ASN A 215 15.03 2.53 -4.48
N LYS A 216 14.21 3.51 -4.87
CA LYS A 216 13.46 3.44 -6.12
C LYS A 216 14.36 3.55 -7.35
N GLY A 217 15.45 4.31 -7.28
CA GLY A 217 16.45 4.38 -8.34
C GLY A 217 17.16 3.04 -8.57
N LEU A 218 17.50 2.35 -7.49
CA LEU A 218 18.07 0.99 -7.52
C LEU A 218 17.06 -0.01 -8.12
N GLU A 219 15.80 0.08 -7.75
CA GLU A 219 14.74 -0.80 -8.23
C GLU A 219 14.37 -0.56 -9.72
N VAL A 220 14.63 0.63 -10.26
CA VAL A 220 14.53 0.88 -11.70
C VAL A 220 15.59 0.08 -12.47
N ILE A 221 16.82 0.04 -11.98
CA ILE A 221 17.89 -0.79 -12.57
C ILE A 221 17.52 -2.27 -12.45
N GLU A 222 17.06 -2.70 -11.27
CA GLU A 222 16.61 -4.06 -11.05
C GLU A 222 15.47 -4.49 -11.98
N ALA A 223 14.48 -3.62 -12.22
CA ALA A 223 13.39 -3.91 -13.14
C ALA A 223 13.88 -4.05 -14.59
N HIS A 224 14.85 -3.24 -15.01
CA HIS A 224 15.50 -3.40 -16.30
C HIS A 224 16.19 -4.76 -16.42
N GLU A 225 16.99 -5.14 -15.42
CA GLU A 225 17.77 -6.38 -15.42
C GLU A 225 16.89 -7.64 -15.31
N LEU A 226 15.77 -7.58 -14.57
CA LEU A 226 14.85 -8.71 -14.41
C LEU A 226 13.99 -8.94 -15.65
N PHE A 227 13.45 -7.87 -16.23
CA PHE A 227 12.38 -7.97 -17.23
C PHE A 227 12.79 -7.52 -18.63
N GLY A 228 14.03 -7.05 -18.82
CA GLY A 228 14.55 -6.62 -20.12
C GLY A 228 13.92 -5.33 -20.64
N VAL A 229 13.11 -4.63 -19.85
CA VAL A 229 12.37 -3.45 -20.29
C VAL A 229 13.32 -2.24 -20.35
N PRO A 230 13.37 -1.47 -21.47
CA PRO A 230 14.19 -0.26 -21.56
C PRO A 230 13.85 0.77 -20.48
N TYR A 231 14.83 1.53 -20.00
CA TYR A 231 14.66 2.51 -18.93
C TYR A 231 13.55 3.53 -19.22
N GLU A 232 13.42 3.99 -20.46
CA GLU A 232 12.38 4.91 -20.89
C GLU A 232 10.96 4.33 -20.73
N ASN A 233 10.82 3.01 -20.66
CA ASN A 233 9.55 2.30 -20.48
C ASN A 233 9.29 1.89 -19.02
N ILE A 234 10.15 2.30 -18.08
CA ILE A 234 9.94 2.12 -16.64
C ILE A 234 9.48 3.45 -16.05
N LYS A 235 8.21 3.52 -15.64
CA LYS A 235 7.57 4.73 -15.11
C LYS A 235 7.49 4.67 -13.60
N VAL A 236 8.15 5.58 -12.90
CA VAL A 236 8.06 5.68 -11.44
C VAL A 236 6.85 6.52 -11.02
N VAL A 237 6.00 5.99 -10.14
CA VAL A 237 4.78 6.68 -9.64
C VAL A 237 4.74 6.65 -8.12
N ILE A 238 4.45 7.79 -7.49
CA ILE A 238 4.24 7.83 -6.04
C ILE A 238 2.84 7.31 -5.69
N HIS A 239 2.78 6.20 -4.95
CA HIS A 239 1.57 5.58 -4.43
C HIS A 239 1.67 5.43 -2.90
N PRO A 240 1.31 6.47 -2.12
CA PRO A 240 1.58 6.53 -0.68
C PRO A 240 0.89 5.46 0.17
N GLN A 241 -0.18 4.85 -0.35
CA GLN A 241 -0.91 3.79 0.33
C GLN A 241 -0.13 2.46 0.31
N SER A 242 0.78 2.29 -0.66
CA SER A 242 1.50 1.03 -0.92
C SER A 242 0.58 -0.20 -1.00
N ILE A 243 -0.62 -0.02 -1.59
CA ILE A 243 -1.57 -1.10 -1.84
C ILE A 243 -1.35 -1.69 -3.22
N VAL A 244 -1.21 -0.84 -4.23
CA VAL A 244 -0.69 -1.25 -5.54
C VAL A 244 0.82 -1.32 -5.42
N HIS A 245 1.38 -2.52 -5.50
CA HIS A 245 2.82 -2.74 -5.34
C HIS A 245 3.60 -2.53 -6.63
N SER A 246 2.99 -2.73 -7.80
CA SER A 246 3.44 -2.26 -9.12
C SER A 246 2.43 -2.68 -10.19
N MET A 247 2.64 -2.22 -11.42
CA MET A 247 1.76 -2.52 -12.55
C MET A 247 2.56 -2.81 -13.82
N VAL A 248 1.95 -3.55 -14.73
CA VAL A 248 2.43 -3.75 -16.10
C VAL A 248 1.36 -3.27 -17.07
N THR A 249 1.73 -2.35 -17.95
CA THR A 249 0.91 -1.93 -19.09
C THR A 249 1.38 -2.69 -20.32
N PHE A 250 0.45 -3.41 -20.96
CA PHE A 250 0.69 -4.26 -22.12
C PHE A 250 0.53 -3.50 -23.44
N ALA A 251 0.99 -4.10 -24.53
CA ALA A 251 0.97 -3.53 -25.88
C ALA A 251 -0.45 -3.21 -26.38
N ASP A 252 -1.45 -3.98 -25.96
CA ASP A 252 -2.87 -3.77 -26.23
C ASP A 252 -3.50 -2.62 -25.43
N GLY A 253 -2.77 -2.04 -24.48
CA GLY A 253 -3.19 -0.95 -23.62
C GLY A 253 -3.83 -1.37 -22.29
N ALA A 254 -3.99 -2.67 -22.03
CA ALA A 254 -4.42 -3.15 -20.72
C ALA A 254 -3.33 -2.89 -19.67
N THR A 255 -3.73 -2.54 -18.45
CA THR A 255 -2.82 -2.46 -17.30
C THR A 255 -3.27 -3.45 -16.25
N LEU A 256 -2.37 -4.36 -15.87
CA LEU A 256 -2.55 -5.26 -14.74
C LEU A 256 -1.78 -4.72 -13.54
N ALA A 257 -2.38 -4.85 -12.35
CA ALA A 257 -1.82 -4.39 -11.09
C ALA A 257 -1.89 -5.53 -10.08
N GLN A 258 -0.80 -5.76 -9.34
CA GLN A 258 -0.86 -6.60 -8.14
C GLN A 258 -1.15 -5.70 -6.94
N MET A 259 -2.12 -6.12 -6.13
CA MET A 259 -2.63 -5.37 -4.99
C MET A 259 -2.67 -6.24 -3.73
N SER A 260 -2.14 -5.74 -2.64
CA SER A 260 -2.22 -6.35 -1.30
C SER A 260 -1.99 -5.30 -0.21
N ASN A 261 -2.32 -5.63 1.04
CA ASN A 261 -1.75 -4.89 2.16
C ASN A 261 -0.22 -5.15 2.20
N PRO A 262 0.60 -4.18 2.64
CA PRO A 262 2.05 -4.34 2.79
C PRO A 262 2.41 -5.53 3.68
N ASP A 263 2.86 -6.63 3.08
CA ASP A 263 3.28 -7.84 3.78
C ASP A 263 4.30 -8.62 2.91
N MET A 264 5.56 -8.64 3.32
CA MET A 264 6.63 -9.30 2.55
C MET A 264 6.46 -10.81 2.47
N ARG A 265 5.71 -11.42 3.40
CA ARG A 265 5.45 -12.86 3.40
C ARG A 265 4.74 -13.31 2.12
N LEU A 266 3.93 -12.44 1.51
CA LEU A 266 3.33 -12.71 0.20
C LEU A 266 4.40 -12.97 -0.88
N CYS A 267 5.43 -12.12 -0.95
CA CYS A 267 6.47 -12.21 -1.97
C CYS A 267 7.44 -13.37 -1.69
N ILE A 268 7.76 -13.59 -0.41
CA ILE A 268 8.58 -14.72 0.04
C ILE A 268 7.86 -16.04 -0.28
N ALA A 269 6.58 -16.17 0.10
CA ALA A 269 5.81 -17.37 -0.18
C ALA A 269 5.63 -17.62 -1.68
N TYR A 270 5.47 -16.56 -2.48
CA TYR A 270 5.45 -16.65 -3.94
C TYR A 270 6.76 -17.23 -4.48
N ALA A 271 7.92 -16.78 -4.00
CA ALA A 271 9.21 -17.33 -4.40
C ALA A 271 9.41 -18.81 -3.97
N LEU A 272 8.87 -19.19 -2.80
CA LEU A 272 8.93 -20.58 -2.33
C LEU A 272 8.05 -21.52 -3.18
N THR A 273 6.83 -21.07 -3.53
CA THR A 273 5.79 -21.93 -4.13
C THR A 273 5.66 -21.82 -5.64
N TYR A 274 6.34 -20.87 -6.30
CA TYR A 274 6.23 -20.65 -7.74
C TYR A 274 6.28 -21.97 -8.55
N PRO A 275 5.45 -22.16 -9.60
CA PRO A 275 4.43 -21.26 -10.12
C PRO A 275 3.10 -21.29 -9.35
N ASP A 276 2.99 -22.11 -8.30
CA ASP A 276 1.79 -22.23 -7.49
C ASP A 276 1.67 -21.09 -6.47
N ARG A 277 0.56 -21.08 -5.73
CA ARG A 277 0.31 -20.13 -4.64
C ARG A 277 0.09 -20.90 -3.35
N ILE A 278 0.67 -20.39 -2.27
CA ILE A 278 0.40 -20.87 -0.91
C ILE A 278 -1.04 -20.53 -0.50
N ASN A 279 -1.62 -21.32 0.40
CA ASN A 279 -2.98 -21.12 0.91
C ASN A 279 -3.01 -20.31 2.21
N ASP A 280 -2.27 -19.19 2.23
CA ASP A 280 -2.21 -18.27 3.36
C ASP A 280 -2.51 -16.85 2.90
N PRO A 281 -3.43 -16.14 3.58
CA PRO A 281 -3.93 -14.84 3.13
C PRO A 281 -2.97 -13.69 3.48
N PHE A 282 -1.66 -13.86 3.25
CA PHE A 282 -0.68 -12.80 3.47
C PHE A 282 -1.06 -11.56 2.66
N GLY A 283 -1.19 -10.42 3.34
CA GLY A 283 -1.59 -9.17 2.68
C GLY A 283 -3.03 -9.14 2.13
N GLU A 284 -3.92 -10.06 2.52
CA GLU A 284 -5.32 -10.04 2.07
C GLU A 284 -5.98 -8.68 2.35
N ILE A 285 -6.66 -8.15 1.34
CA ILE A 285 -7.44 -6.92 1.45
C ILE A 285 -8.90 -7.32 1.71
N ASP A 286 -9.40 -6.96 2.90
CA ASP A 286 -10.83 -7.03 3.16
C ASP A 286 -11.54 -5.88 2.44
N TRP A 287 -11.98 -6.14 1.21
CA TRP A 287 -12.72 -5.20 0.37
C TRP A 287 -14.10 -4.84 0.94
N THR A 288 -14.60 -5.57 1.93
CA THR A 288 -15.83 -5.21 2.65
C THR A 288 -15.59 -4.06 3.63
N GLN A 289 -14.32 -3.79 4.00
CA GLN A 289 -13.95 -2.65 4.81
C GLN A 289 -13.78 -1.38 3.96
N MET A 290 -14.29 -0.26 4.48
CA MET A 290 -14.10 1.04 3.84
C MET A 290 -12.70 1.60 4.13
N ILE A 291 -11.71 1.16 3.35
CA ILE A 291 -10.29 1.55 3.47
C ILE A 291 -10.11 3.08 3.45
N GLU A 292 -10.83 3.77 2.57
CA GLU A 292 -10.75 5.23 2.46
C GLU A 292 -11.28 5.95 3.72
N LEU A 293 -12.40 5.48 4.29
CA LEU A 293 -12.91 6.02 5.56
C LEU A 293 -11.96 5.73 6.71
N ASN A 294 -11.40 4.52 6.77
CA ASN A 294 -10.39 4.16 7.76
C ASN A 294 -9.17 5.10 7.69
N PHE A 295 -8.69 5.37 6.47
CA PHE A 295 -7.61 6.32 6.23
C PHE A 295 -7.99 7.75 6.65
N ALA A 296 -9.16 8.25 6.22
CA ALA A 296 -9.67 9.58 6.56
C ALA A 296 -9.78 9.79 8.08
N ILE A 297 -10.31 8.80 8.81
CA ILE A 297 -10.42 8.81 10.28
C ILE A 297 -9.02 8.79 10.92
N ASN A 298 -8.12 7.95 10.41
CA ASN A 298 -6.75 7.87 10.91
C ASN A 298 -5.99 9.18 10.73
N LYS A 299 -6.12 9.82 9.58
CA LYS A 299 -5.49 11.12 9.27
C LYS A 299 -6.21 12.32 9.91
N GLN A 300 -7.34 12.11 10.59
CA GLN A 300 -8.14 13.16 11.21
C GLN A 300 -8.41 14.32 10.24
N ILE A 301 -8.88 13.98 9.04
CA ILE A 301 -9.27 15.02 8.07
C ILE A 301 -10.34 15.94 8.66
N LEU A 302 -10.45 17.15 8.13
CA LEU A 302 -11.29 18.21 8.69
C LEU A 302 -12.75 17.77 8.92
N LEU A 303 -13.34 17.10 7.94
CA LEU A 303 -14.76 16.74 7.93
C LEU A 303 -15.01 15.58 6.95
N ILE A 304 -15.85 14.61 7.33
CA ILE A 304 -16.40 13.60 6.43
C ILE A 304 -17.86 13.97 6.13
N ASN A 305 -18.20 14.24 4.87
CA ASN A 305 -19.58 14.53 4.49
C ASN A 305 -20.33 13.23 4.16
N ALA A 306 -21.44 12.98 4.86
CA ALA A 306 -22.28 11.80 4.68
C ALA A 306 -23.60 12.17 3.99
N GLU A 307 -24.14 11.22 3.24
CA GLU A 307 -25.43 11.32 2.54
C GLU A 307 -26.46 10.30 3.01
N SER A 308 -26.15 9.52 4.06
CA SER A 308 -27.07 8.56 4.65
C SER A 308 -26.87 8.38 6.16
N LEU A 309 -27.90 7.88 6.84
CA LEU A 309 -27.78 7.49 8.26
C LEU A 309 -26.84 6.29 8.43
N SER A 310 -26.86 5.34 7.50
CA SER A 310 -25.97 4.18 7.50
C SER A 310 -24.49 4.60 7.45
N GLU A 311 -24.13 5.58 6.61
CA GLU A 311 -22.78 6.12 6.57
C GLU A 311 -22.37 6.73 7.92
N ILE A 312 -23.24 7.53 8.54
CA ILE A 312 -22.95 8.12 9.86
C ILE A 312 -22.76 7.05 10.94
N MET A 313 -23.60 6.00 10.93
CA MET A 313 -23.48 4.88 11.86
C MET A 313 -22.17 4.13 11.66
N GLU A 314 -21.74 3.95 10.41
CA GLU A 314 -20.51 3.26 10.08
C GLU A 314 -19.27 4.10 10.40
N ILE A 315 -19.27 5.41 10.11
CA ILE A 315 -18.22 6.33 10.56
C ILE A 315 -18.09 6.28 12.08
N ASN A 316 -19.20 6.28 12.82
CA ASN A 316 -19.19 6.15 14.27
C ASN A 316 -18.61 4.80 14.73
N ARG A 317 -18.96 3.68 14.09
CA ARG A 317 -18.40 2.35 14.39
C ARG A 317 -16.89 2.33 14.17
N LEU A 318 -16.42 2.79 13.02
CA LEU A 318 -15.00 2.85 12.66
C LEU A 318 -14.19 3.80 13.54
N ALA A 319 -14.78 4.93 13.94
CA ALA A 319 -14.19 5.88 14.87
C ALA A 319 -14.08 5.29 16.29
N LYS A 320 -15.10 4.55 16.74
CA LYS A 320 -15.11 3.84 18.03
C LYS A 320 -13.99 2.79 18.10
N LEU A 321 -13.83 1.97 17.06
CA LEU A 321 -12.76 0.95 17.00
C LEU A 321 -11.35 1.56 17.12
N ARG A 322 -11.18 2.83 16.73
CA ARG A 322 -9.90 3.55 16.73
C ARG A 322 -9.72 4.50 17.90
N ASN A 323 -10.68 4.51 18.84
CA ASN A 323 -10.74 5.47 19.94
C ASN A 323 -10.59 6.94 19.46
N LYS A 324 -11.18 7.28 18.31
CA LYS A 324 -11.19 8.63 17.76
C LYS A 324 -12.58 9.26 17.81
N LYS A 325 -12.60 10.59 17.75
CA LYS A 325 -13.80 11.39 17.51
C LYS A 325 -13.68 12.04 16.14
N VAL A 326 -14.71 11.88 15.31
CA VAL A 326 -14.71 12.28 13.90
C VAL A 326 -15.73 13.36 13.67
N ARG A 327 -15.34 14.40 12.94
CA ARG A 327 -16.22 15.50 12.55
C ARG A 327 -16.95 15.11 11.28
N VAL A 328 -18.29 15.18 11.31
CA VAL A 328 -19.13 14.78 10.17
C VAL A 328 -20.01 15.93 9.70
N GLY A 329 -20.22 15.99 8.39
CA GLY A 329 -21.23 16.81 7.74
C GLY A 329 -22.35 15.93 7.19
N VAL A 330 -23.55 16.48 7.05
CA VAL A 330 -24.68 15.77 6.44
C VAL A 330 -25.30 16.63 5.37
N ARG A 331 -25.43 16.08 4.16
CA ARG A 331 -26.14 16.76 3.09
C ARG A 331 -27.65 16.59 3.24
N LEU A 332 -28.37 17.68 3.42
CA LEU A 332 -29.82 17.75 3.39
C LEU A 332 -30.30 17.96 1.95
N ASN A 333 -31.23 17.13 1.50
CA ASN A 333 -32.07 17.41 0.34
C ASN A 333 -33.29 18.25 0.82
N PRO A 334 -33.40 19.54 0.45
CA PRO A 334 -34.44 20.41 0.95
C PRO A 334 -35.80 20.22 0.24
N ASN A 335 -35.87 19.35 -0.78
CA ASN A 335 -37.02 19.22 -1.68
C ASN A 335 -37.40 20.55 -2.37
N THR A 336 -36.39 21.24 -2.91
CA THR A 336 -36.55 22.52 -3.62
C THR A 336 -36.13 22.33 -5.08
N ASP A 337 -37.06 22.56 -6.01
CA ASP A 337 -36.73 22.58 -7.44
C ASP A 337 -35.92 23.84 -7.78
N ALA A 338 -34.71 23.65 -8.30
CA ALA A 338 -33.83 24.72 -8.75
C ALA A 338 -34.33 25.45 -10.01
N LYS A 339 -35.40 24.96 -10.68
CA LYS A 339 -35.90 25.48 -11.97
C LYS A 339 -34.80 25.56 -13.04
N THR A 340 -33.82 24.65 -12.97
CA THR A 340 -32.74 24.48 -13.94
C THR A 340 -33.08 23.34 -14.91
N LEU A 341 -32.23 23.05 -15.90
CA LEU A 341 -32.42 21.87 -16.76
C LEU A 341 -32.59 20.61 -15.88
N ASN A 342 -33.54 19.73 -16.22
CA ASN A 342 -33.87 18.56 -15.39
C ASN A 342 -32.65 17.66 -15.10
N GLN A 343 -31.65 17.64 -15.98
CA GLN A 343 -30.41 16.87 -15.84
C GLN A 343 -29.44 17.39 -14.77
N ILE A 344 -29.64 18.61 -14.25
CA ILE A 344 -28.77 19.26 -13.24
C ILE A 344 -29.52 19.78 -12.00
N SER A 345 -30.82 19.45 -11.89
CA SER A 345 -31.61 19.73 -10.69
C SER A 345 -31.43 18.56 -9.73
N THR A 346 -30.83 18.80 -8.55
CA THR A 346 -30.59 17.76 -7.54
C THR A 346 -31.51 17.89 -6.33
N GLY A 347 -32.19 19.02 -6.18
CA GLY A 347 -33.00 19.34 -5.00
C GLY A 347 -34.42 18.76 -4.99
N LYS A 348 -34.86 18.01 -6.02
CA LYS A 348 -36.19 17.36 -6.02
C LYS A 348 -36.18 16.09 -5.15
N LYS A 349 -37.33 15.76 -4.54
CA LYS A 349 -37.53 14.52 -3.75
C LYS A 349 -37.21 13.23 -4.50
N GLU A 350 -37.33 13.26 -5.82
CA GLU A 350 -37.03 12.14 -6.73
C GLU A 350 -35.53 11.87 -6.86
N ASN A 351 -34.68 12.85 -6.51
CA ASN A 351 -33.23 12.73 -6.61
C ASN A 351 -32.62 12.29 -5.27
N LYS A 352 -31.82 11.22 -5.31
CA LYS A 352 -31.07 10.70 -4.15
C LYS A 352 -29.77 11.49 -3.91
N PHE A 353 -29.87 12.81 -3.74
CA PHE A 353 -28.73 13.71 -3.48
C PHE A 353 -28.88 14.35 -2.11
N GLY A 354 -28.27 13.73 -1.09
CA GLY A 354 -28.51 14.02 0.32
C GLY A 354 -29.77 13.37 0.93
N VAL A 355 -29.93 13.55 2.24
CA VAL A 355 -31.01 12.97 3.05
C VAL A 355 -32.25 13.86 3.09
N ASN A 356 -33.44 13.26 3.14
CA ASN A 356 -34.66 14.01 3.41
C ASN A 356 -34.71 14.52 4.88
N LYS A 357 -35.63 15.45 5.16
CA LYS A 357 -35.83 16.04 6.50
C LYS A 357 -36.02 15.02 7.63
N ASN A 358 -36.74 13.93 7.38
CA ASN A 358 -37.01 12.91 8.42
C ASN A 358 -35.73 12.15 8.78
N THR A 359 -34.98 11.73 7.77
CA THR A 359 -33.68 11.07 7.98
C THR A 359 -32.66 12.03 8.59
N PHE A 360 -32.65 13.30 8.20
CA PHE A 360 -31.79 14.33 8.80
C PHE A 360 -31.99 14.43 10.32
N ASN A 361 -33.25 14.51 10.78
CA ASN A 361 -33.56 14.55 12.21
C ASN A 361 -33.07 13.29 12.96
N LYS A 362 -33.23 12.11 12.34
CA LYS A 362 -32.70 10.86 12.90
C LYS A 362 -31.18 10.90 13.05
N ILE A 363 -30.48 11.44 12.05
CA ILE A 363 -29.02 11.60 12.08
C ILE A 363 -28.59 12.56 13.19
N VAL A 364 -29.23 13.73 13.31
CA VAL A 364 -28.91 14.68 14.39
C VAL A 364 -29.04 14.02 15.77
N ASN A 365 -30.14 13.29 16.00
CA ASN A 365 -30.37 12.59 17.26
C ASN A 365 -29.32 11.51 17.51
N PHE A 366 -29.00 10.71 16.49
CA PHE A 366 -27.94 9.70 16.57
C PHE A 366 -26.59 10.32 16.93
N CYS A 367 -26.18 11.39 16.25
CA CYS A 367 -24.93 12.10 16.53
C CYS A 367 -24.90 12.69 17.94
N LYS A 368 -25.99 13.28 18.43
CA LYS A 368 -26.09 13.78 19.82
C LYS A 368 -25.90 12.67 20.85
N SER A 369 -26.38 11.44 20.56
CA SER A 369 -26.21 10.28 21.45
C SER A 369 -24.88 9.53 21.28
N SER A 370 -24.09 9.86 20.26
CA SER A 370 -22.87 9.16 19.91
C SER A 370 -21.63 9.87 20.47
N LYS A 371 -20.67 9.10 20.99
CA LYS A 371 -19.41 9.66 21.53
C LYS A 371 -18.35 9.91 20.46
N ASN A 372 -18.42 9.18 19.34
CA ASN A 372 -17.34 9.11 18.36
C ASN A 372 -17.61 9.91 17.07
N VAL A 373 -18.80 10.47 16.89
CA VAL A 373 -19.12 11.38 15.78
C VAL A 373 -19.62 12.71 16.30
N ASP A 374 -19.16 13.78 15.67
CA ASP A 374 -19.53 15.16 15.99
C ASP A 374 -20.11 15.83 14.75
N LEU A 375 -21.41 16.04 14.74
CA LEU A 375 -22.10 16.66 13.61
C LEU A 375 -21.76 18.16 13.60
N LYS A 376 -20.90 18.57 12.67
CA LYS A 376 -20.40 19.95 12.56
C LYS A 376 -20.97 20.71 11.39
N CYS A 377 -21.35 20.02 10.31
CA CYS A 377 -21.77 20.67 9.07
C CYS A 377 -23.17 20.21 8.62
N LEU A 378 -24.01 21.19 8.28
CA LEU A 378 -25.19 20.97 7.45
C LEU A 378 -24.83 21.41 6.04
N SER A 379 -24.83 20.49 5.08
CA SER A 379 -24.62 20.78 3.66
C SER A 379 -25.94 20.73 2.90
N VAL A 380 -26.11 21.52 1.85
CA VAL A 380 -27.32 21.55 1.00
C VAL A 380 -26.89 21.71 -0.45
N HIS A 381 -27.59 21.07 -1.38
CA HIS A 381 -27.36 21.29 -2.81
C HIS A 381 -28.64 21.13 -3.61
N ILE A 382 -29.13 22.23 -4.19
CA ILE A 382 -30.37 22.24 -4.97
C ILE A 382 -30.14 22.10 -6.48
N GLY A 383 -28.92 22.33 -6.97
CA GLY A 383 -28.53 22.21 -8.38
C GLY A 383 -27.37 23.14 -8.74
N SER A 384 -26.97 23.13 -10.01
CA SER A 384 -25.94 24.03 -10.54
C SER A 384 -26.52 25.02 -11.57
N GLN A 385 -25.79 26.08 -11.90
CA GLN A 385 -26.20 27.09 -12.88
C GLN A 385 -27.48 27.87 -12.52
N ILE A 386 -27.66 28.15 -11.23
CA ILE A 386 -28.85 28.85 -10.74
C ILE A 386 -28.67 30.35 -10.94
N LEU A 387 -29.37 30.91 -11.92
CA LEU A 387 -29.37 32.35 -12.23
C LEU A 387 -30.50 33.12 -11.52
N ASP A 388 -31.45 32.40 -10.93
CA ASP A 388 -32.60 32.95 -10.24
C ASP A 388 -32.48 32.76 -8.72
N HIS A 389 -32.65 33.84 -7.97
CA HIS A 389 -32.62 33.85 -6.51
C HIS A 389 -33.79 33.10 -5.84
N GLU A 390 -34.94 32.93 -6.52
CA GLU A 390 -36.14 32.37 -5.87
C GLU A 390 -35.93 30.94 -5.31
N PRO A 391 -35.36 29.98 -6.06
CA PRO A 391 -35.07 28.65 -5.52
C PRO A 391 -34.06 28.69 -4.36
N TYR A 392 -33.10 29.61 -4.42
CA TYR A 392 -32.12 29.81 -3.36
C TYR A 392 -32.80 30.32 -2.07
N GLY A 393 -33.69 31.30 -2.17
CA GLY A 393 -34.49 31.78 -1.04
C GLY A 393 -35.41 30.71 -0.44
N LYS A 394 -36.01 29.85 -1.27
CA LYS A 394 -36.81 28.69 -0.81
C LYS A 394 -35.95 27.67 -0.06
N MET A 395 -34.74 27.40 -0.56
CA MET A 395 -33.76 26.55 0.12
C MET A 395 -33.37 27.12 1.49
N LEU A 396 -33.04 28.41 1.58
CA LEU A 396 -32.70 29.07 2.85
C LEU A 396 -33.81 28.96 3.89
N LYS A 397 -35.07 29.16 3.48
CA LYS A 397 -36.24 28.96 4.35
C LYS A 397 -36.35 27.50 4.84
N ALA A 398 -36.09 26.53 3.96
CA ALA A 398 -36.11 25.11 4.32
C ALA A 398 -35.00 24.74 5.32
N VAL A 399 -33.82 25.37 5.18
CA VAL A 399 -32.68 25.21 6.10
C VAL A 399 -32.97 25.85 7.46
N SER A 400 -33.44 27.10 7.50
CA SER A 400 -33.81 27.78 8.75
C SER A 400 -34.81 26.96 9.56
N HIS A 401 -35.86 26.44 8.90
CA HIS A 401 -36.83 25.57 9.56
C HIS A 401 -36.21 24.28 10.13
N ILE A 402 -35.17 23.72 9.48
CA ILE A 402 -34.46 22.53 9.97
C ILE A 402 -33.57 22.89 11.16
N LEU A 403 -32.88 24.03 11.12
CA LEU A 403 -32.04 24.51 12.22
C LEU A 403 -32.89 24.74 13.48
N ASP A 404 -34.01 25.44 13.35
CA ASP A 404 -34.95 25.69 14.46
C ASP A 404 -35.46 24.39 15.08
N LYS A 405 -35.83 23.43 14.23
CA LYS A 405 -36.44 22.17 14.67
C LYS A 405 -35.43 21.21 15.31
N THR A 406 -34.18 21.22 14.88
CA THR A 406 -33.16 20.28 15.35
C THR A 406 -32.49 20.74 16.64
N ASN A 407 -32.52 22.05 16.93
CA ASN A 407 -31.84 22.68 18.06
C ASN A 407 -30.40 22.13 18.20
N HIS A 408 -29.69 22.05 17.08
CA HIS A 408 -28.31 21.56 16.99
C HIS A 408 -27.43 22.71 16.53
N GLN A 409 -26.32 22.92 17.22
CA GLN A 409 -25.36 23.96 16.89
C GLN A 409 -24.41 23.42 15.82
N PHE A 410 -24.59 23.90 14.59
CA PHE A 410 -23.68 23.60 13.47
C PHE A 410 -22.56 24.63 13.45
N GLU A 411 -21.34 24.17 13.24
CA GLU A 411 -20.17 25.04 13.05
C GLU A 411 -20.10 25.57 11.62
N PHE A 412 -20.58 24.77 10.66
CA PHE A 412 -20.63 25.13 9.25
C PHE A 412 -22.04 24.90 8.69
N ILE A 413 -22.49 25.85 7.88
CA ILE A 413 -23.65 25.68 7.01
C ILE A 413 -23.14 25.86 5.58
N ASP A 414 -22.95 24.75 4.89
CA ASP A 414 -22.61 24.73 3.47
C ASP A 414 -23.91 24.78 2.66
N LEU A 415 -24.25 25.94 2.14
CA LEU A 415 -25.47 26.15 1.36
C LEU A 415 -25.40 25.56 -0.06
N GLY A 416 -24.19 25.14 -0.48
CA GLY A 416 -23.90 24.62 -1.81
C GLY A 416 -24.57 25.38 -2.96
N GLY A 417 -24.83 24.68 -4.05
CA GLY A 417 -25.53 25.19 -5.22
C GLY A 417 -24.71 26.22 -6.02
N GLY A 418 -24.26 25.83 -7.22
CA GLY A 418 -23.46 26.72 -8.06
C GLY A 418 -24.28 27.91 -8.55
N MET A 419 -23.97 29.12 -8.06
CA MET A 419 -24.42 30.36 -8.69
C MET A 419 -24.10 30.30 -10.18
N GLY A 420 -25.09 30.63 -11.01
CA GLY A 420 -24.93 30.48 -12.45
C GLY A 420 -23.95 31.47 -13.06
N ILE A 421 -23.20 30.98 -14.05
CA ILE A 421 -22.36 31.76 -14.93
C ILE A 421 -23.00 31.70 -16.31
N LYS A 422 -23.08 32.84 -16.97
CA LYS A 422 -23.75 32.90 -18.25
C LYS A 422 -22.82 32.44 -19.39
N TYR A 423 -23.21 31.39 -20.10
CA TYR A 423 -22.50 30.92 -21.30
C TYR A 423 -23.15 31.36 -22.63
N SER A 424 -24.48 31.47 -22.74
CA SER A 424 -25.18 31.75 -24.03
C SER A 424 -26.14 32.97 -24.02
N ASP A 425 -26.76 33.25 -22.87
CA ASP A 425 -27.82 34.27 -22.63
C ASP A 425 -27.68 35.74 -23.10
N LYS A 426 -26.52 36.42 -23.01
CA LYS A 426 -26.29 37.86 -22.64
C LYS A 426 -27.34 38.68 -21.82
N ASN A 427 -28.66 38.55 -21.95
CA ASN A 427 -29.70 39.36 -21.28
C ASN A 427 -30.18 38.93 -19.85
N LYS A 428 -30.40 37.64 -19.56
CA LYS A 428 -30.66 37.13 -18.19
C LYS A 428 -29.47 37.22 -17.21
N LYS A 429 -29.36 38.27 -16.38
CA LYS A 429 -28.22 38.43 -15.43
C LYS A 429 -28.53 37.81 -14.06
N LEU A 430 -27.49 37.35 -13.36
CA LEU A 430 -27.59 36.96 -11.95
C LEU A 430 -27.94 38.20 -11.11
N ASN A 431 -29.02 38.13 -10.33
CA ASN A 431 -29.45 39.26 -9.50
C ASN A 431 -28.75 39.24 -8.13
N TYR A 432 -27.48 39.63 -8.08
CA TYR A 432 -26.66 39.63 -6.86
C TYR A 432 -27.33 40.36 -5.67
N LYS A 433 -28.07 41.44 -5.93
CA LYS A 433 -28.78 42.19 -4.88
C LYS A 433 -29.82 41.31 -4.19
N GLN A 434 -30.64 40.59 -4.96
CA GLN A 434 -31.68 39.74 -4.39
C GLN A 434 -31.12 38.48 -3.71
N TYR A 435 -30.02 37.92 -4.22
CA TYR A 435 -29.30 36.86 -3.51
C TYR A 435 -28.77 37.35 -2.16
N ASN A 436 -28.14 38.53 -2.15
CA ASN A 436 -27.62 39.14 -0.92
C ASN A 436 -28.76 39.43 0.07
N THR A 437 -29.91 39.94 -0.39
CA THR A 437 -31.11 40.11 0.44
C THR A 437 -31.58 38.80 1.03
N ALA A 438 -31.66 37.73 0.23
CA ALA A 438 -32.08 36.41 0.72
C ALA A 438 -31.13 35.85 1.79
N ILE A 439 -29.81 35.99 1.59
CA ILE A 439 -28.79 35.56 2.56
C ILE A 439 -28.87 36.42 3.83
N ASN A 440 -28.93 37.75 3.72
CA ASN A 440 -29.02 38.62 4.89
C ASN A 440 -30.30 38.38 5.71
N ASN A 441 -31.41 38.03 5.05
CA ASN A 441 -32.63 37.66 5.75
C ASN A 441 -32.55 36.31 6.45
N PHE A 442 -31.68 35.41 5.98
CA PHE A 442 -31.41 34.12 6.63
C PHE A 442 -30.43 34.24 7.80
N LEU A 443 -29.50 35.21 7.75
CA LEU A 443 -28.52 35.46 8.81
C LEU A 443 -29.06 36.28 10.00
N LYS A 444 -30.19 36.98 9.82
CA LYS A 444 -30.93 37.67 10.87
C LYS A 444 -31.82 36.69 11.60
#